data_AF-A0A1I5A605-F1
#
_entry.id   AF-A0A1I5A605-F1
#
_cell.length_a   1.000
_cell.length_b   1.000
_cell.length_c   1.000
_cell.angle_alpha   90.00
_cell.angle_beta   90.00
_cell.angle_gamma   90.00
#
_symmetry.space_group_name_H-M   'P 1'
#
loop_
_entity.id
_entity.type
_entity.pdbx_description
1 polymer ?
#
loop_
_entity_poly.entity_id
_entity_poly.type
_entity_poly.pdbx_seq_one_letter_code
_entity_poly.pdbx_strand_id
1 'polypeptide(L)'
;MDEEVALTVSASTAPPQEDVPAPDAAPAQVTSQATAPAPEKRRGADTRALTQVLFGELKHLAPGTPEHNRVRGALIEANLPLVRYAAARFRSRNEPMEDVVQVGTIGLINAIDRFDPDRGVQFPTFAMPTVVGEIKRYFRDNVRTVHVPRRLHELWVQVNSATEDLTTAFGRTPSTAEIAERLRITEEEVLSCIEAGRSYHATSLEAAQEGDGLPGLLDRLGYEDPELDGVEHRDLVRHLLVQLPEREQRILLLRYYSNLTQSQISAELGVSQMHVSRLLARSFARLRSANRIEA
;
A
#
# COMPACT_ATOMS: atom_id res chain seq x y z
N MET A 1 32.78 39.42 -15.39
CA MET A 1 31.95 39.28 -16.62
C MET A 1 31.08 38.05 -16.41
N ASP A 2 30.21 37.98 -15.39
CA ASP A 2 29.10 38.85 -15.00
C ASP A 2 28.11 39.07 -16.14
N GLU A 3 27.11 38.18 -16.19
CA GLU A 3 25.89 38.37 -16.96
C GLU A 3 24.69 38.03 -16.06
N GLU A 4 24.15 39.10 -15.47
CA GLU A 4 22.93 39.17 -14.69
C GLU A 4 21.82 39.67 -15.64
N VAL A 5 20.79 38.87 -15.89
CA VAL A 5 19.63 39.28 -16.70
C VAL A 5 18.48 39.62 -15.76
N ALA A 6 18.29 40.92 -15.57
CA ALA A 6 17.21 41.52 -14.80
C ALA A 6 15.89 41.60 -15.59
N LEU A 7 14.80 41.44 -14.85
CA LEU A 7 13.41 41.57 -15.26
C LEU A 7 13.08 42.95 -15.85
N THR A 8 12.33 42.96 -16.95
CA THR A 8 11.60 44.12 -17.47
C THR A 8 10.12 44.04 -17.07
N VAL A 9 9.68 45.03 -16.27
CA VAL A 9 8.27 45.32 -15.94
C VAL A 9 7.77 46.41 -16.89
N SER A 10 6.69 46.13 -17.63
CA SER A 10 5.99 47.11 -18.47
C SER A 10 4.87 47.81 -17.70
N ALA A 11 4.74 49.11 -17.95
CA ALA A 11 3.87 50.06 -17.27
C ALA A 11 2.52 50.31 -17.99
N SER A 12 1.59 50.89 -17.20
CA SER A 12 0.60 51.93 -17.58
C SER A 12 -0.51 51.53 -18.57
N THR A 13 -1.81 51.75 -18.30
CA THR A 13 -2.42 53.11 -18.24
C THR A 13 -3.89 53.00 -17.80
N ALA A 14 -4.35 53.92 -16.94
CA ALA A 14 -5.76 54.16 -16.59
C ALA A 14 -6.29 55.44 -17.28
N PRO A 15 -7.62 55.59 -17.42
CA PRO A 15 -8.25 56.91 -17.23
C PRO A 15 -9.61 56.79 -16.47
N PRO A 16 -10.39 57.87 -16.22
CA PRO A 16 -10.44 58.58 -14.94
C PRO A 16 -11.82 58.54 -14.23
N GLN A 17 -11.83 59.03 -12.99
CA GLN A 17 -13.00 59.15 -12.10
C GLN A 17 -13.86 60.40 -12.40
N GLU A 18 -15.17 60.29 -12.15
CA GLU A 18 -16.09 61.42 -11.96
C GLU A 18 -16.68 61.40 -10.54
N ASP A 19 -16.76 62.61 -9.96
CA ASP A 19 -17.04 62.95 -8.56
C ASP A 19 -18.55 62.97 -8.19
N VAL A 20 -18.87 62.42 -7.00
CA VAL A 20 -19.69 62.98 -5.86
C VAL A 20 -21.19 63.33 -6.12
N PRO A 21 -22.17 63.22 -5.17
CA PRO A 21 -22.07 63.24 -3.69
C PRO A 21 -22.87 62.18 -2.89
N ALA A 22 -22.50 62.06 -1.61
CA ALA A 22 -23.35 61.50 -0.54
C ALA A 22 -24.56 62.40 -0.25
N PRO A 23 -25.66 61.85 0.30
CA PRO A 23 -25.96 62.24 1.68
C PRO A 23 -26.63 61.17 2.57
N ASP A 24 -26.44 61.43 3.86
CA ASP A 24 -27.32 61.20 5.00
C ASP A 24 -27.50 59.82 5.64
N ALA A 25 -27.11 59.79 6.93
CA ALA A 25 -27.32 58.73 7.88
C ALA A 25 -28.43 59.15 8.87
N ALA A 26 -29.52 58.37 8.94
CA ALA A 26 -30.48 58.34 10.05
C ALA A 26 -31.25 56.99 10.03
N PRO A 27 -31.84 56.53 11.15
CA PRO A 27 -31.45 55.30 11.83
C PRO A 27 -32.23 54.05 11.42
N ALA A 28 -31.57 52.90 11.53
CA ALA A 28 -32.13 51.58 11.32
C ALA A 28 -33.27 51.28 12.31
N GLN A 29 -34.48 51.10 11.78
CA GLN A 29 -35.57 50.45 12.49
C GLN A 29 -35.28 48.95 12.57
N VAL A 30 -35.13 48.46 13.80
CA VAL A 30 -34.98 47.04 14.12
C VAL A 30 -36.32 46.34 13.88
N THR A 31 -36.55 45.84 12.67
CA THR A 31 -37.58 44.82 12.43
C THR A 31 -36.99 43.46 12.81
N SER A 32 -37.41 42.96 13.97
CA SER A 32 -37.18 41.58 14.41
C SER A 32 -37.86 40.61 13.44
N GLN A 33 -37.17 40.22 12.37
CA GLN A 33 -37.52 39.05 11.60
C GLN A 33 -36.94 37.82 12.30
N ALA A 34 -37.83 37.04 12.93
CA ALA A 34 -37.54 35.70 13.40
C ALA A 34 -36.98 34.87 12.23
N THR A 35 -35.67 34.66 12.23
CA THR A 35 -34.99 33.85 11.21
C THR A 35 -35.43 32.40 11.37
N ALA A 36 -36.25 31.93 10.44
CA ALA A 36 -36.56 30.51 10.31
C ALA A 36 -35.25 29.69 10.20
N PRO A 37 -35.09 28.57 10.92
CA PRO A 37 -33.85 27.82 10.86
C PRO A 37 -33.65 27.25 9.45
N ALA A 38 -32.41 27.38 8.95
CA ALA A 38 -31.96 26.88 7.66
C ALA A 38 -32.39 25.42 7.38
N PRO A 39 -32.68 25.06 6.12
CA PRO A 39 -33.30 23.78 5.73
C PRO A 39 -32.53 22.53 6.21
N GLU A 40 -31.20 22.61 6.33
CA GLU A 40 -30.36 21.52 6.84
C GLU A 40 -30.57 21.24 8.34
N LYS A 41 -30.81 22.29 9.15
CA LYS A 41 -31.07 22.15 10.58
C LYS A 41 -32.44 21.53 10.86
N ARG A 42 -33.44 21.81 10.00
CA ARG A 42 -34.77 21.19 10.07
C ARG A 42 -34.71 19.69 9.78
N ARG A 43 -34.07 19.30 8.67
CA ARG A 43 -33.86 17.87 8.32
C ARG A 43 -33.20 17.08 9.45
N GLY A 44 -32.16 17.62 10.09
CA GLY A 44 -31.48 16.95 11.20
C GLY A 44 -32.35 16.79 12.45
N ALA A 45 -33.24 17.75 12.74
CA ALA A 45 -34.20 17.65 13.84
C ALA A 45 -35.30 16.61 13.55
N ASP A 46 -35.80 16.57 12.31
CA ASP A 46 -36.83 15.64 11.86
C ASP A 46 -36.30 14.18 11.90
N THR A 47 -35.06 13.94 11.48
CA THR A 47 -34.43 12.62 11.56
C THR A 47 -34.24 12.15 13.00
N ARG A 48 -33.90 13.05 13.93
CA ARG A 48 -33.77 12.71 15.36
C ARG A 48 -35.09 12.33 15.99
N ALA A 49 -36.15 13.10 15.71
CA ALA A 49 -37.50 12.81 16.20
C ALA A 49 -37.98 11.45 15.66
N LEU A 50 -37.78 11.19 14.36
CA LEU A 50 -38.10 9.91 13.74
C LEU A 50 -37.35 8.75 14.38
N THR A 51 -36.03 8.91 14.59
CA THR A 51 -35.18 7.88 15.22
C THR A 51 -35.67 7.53 16.63
N GLN A 52 -36.09 8.54 17.40
CA GLN A 52 -36.60 8.33 18.76
C GLN A 52 -37.93 7.56 18.77
N VAL A 53 -38.85 7.88 17.85
CA VAL A 53 -40.13 7.15 17.70
C VAL A 53 -39.86 5.69 17.32
N LEU A 54 -39.00 5.45 16.34
CA LEU A 54 -38.68 4.10 15.88
C LEU A 54 -38.01 3.24 16.97
N PHE A 55 -37.15 3.82 17.82
CA PHE A 55 -36.61 3.09 18.98
C PHE A 55 -37.68 2.76 20.03
N GLY A 56 -38.67 3.63 20.21
CA GLY A 56 -39.83 3.35 21.06
C GLY A 56 -40.64 2.17 20.55
N GLU A 57 -40.90 2.12 19.24
CA GLU A 57 -41.59 1.00 18.60
C GLU A 57 -40.77 -0.30 18.66
N LEU A 58 -39.46 -0.24 18.37
CA LEU A 58 -38.58 -1.41 18.35
C LEU A 58 -38.55 -2.13 19.70
N LYS A 59 -38.60 -1.39 20.82
CA LYS A 59 -38.56 -1.93 22.19
C LYS A 59 -39.74 -2.87 22.51
N HIS A 60 -40.89 -2.65 21.88
CA HIS A 60 -42.11 -3.43 22.11
C HIS A 60 -42.28 -4.60 21.15
N LEU A 61 -41.40 -4.73 20.15
CA LEU A 61 -41.44 -5.78 19.15
C LEU A 61 -40.52 -6.94 19.52
N ALA A 62 -40.99 -8.17 19.33
CA ALA A 62 -40.18 -9.35 19.58
C ALA A 62 -39.10 -9.51 18.50
N PRO A 63 -37.83 -9.76 18.88
CA PRO A 63 -36.76 -10.02 17.92
C PRO A 63 -37.10 -11.16 16.96
N GLY A 64 -36.83 -10.97 15.67
CA GLY A 64 -37.08 -11.96 14.63
C GLY A 64 -38.46 -11.90 13.96
N THR A 65 -39.36 -11.03 14.45
CA THR A 65 -40.63 -10.77 13.76
C THR A 65 -40.42 -9.92 12.49
N PRO A 66 -41.26 -10.06 11.44
CA PRO A 66 -41.20 -9.22 10.25
C PRO A 66 -41.29 -7.72 10.57
N GLU A 67 -42.11 -7.36 11.55
CA GLU A 67 -42.32 -6.00 12.03
C GLU A 67 -41.05 -5.46 12.70
N HIS A 68 -40.41 -6.25 13.58
CA HIS A 68 -39.13 -5.89 14.18
C HIS A 68 -38.06 -5.62 13.11
N ASN A 69 -37.98 -6.47 12.09
CA ASN A 69 -37.00 -6.32 11.02
C ASN A 69 -37.28 -5.08 10.15
N ARG A 70 -38.54 -4.74 9.90
CA ARG A 70 -38.92 -3.50 9.21
C ARG A 70 -38.51 -2.25 9.99
N VAL A 71 -38.84 -2.18 11.28
CA VAL A 71 -38.49 -1.03 12.13
C VAL A 71 -36.98 -0.89 12.27
N ARG A 72 -36.27 -2.01 12.44
CA ARG A 72 -34.80 -2.05 12.44
C ARG A 72 -34.20 -1.57 11.11
N GLY A 73 -34.76 -2.01 9.99
CA GLY A 73 -34.36 -1.55 8.65
C GLY A 73 -34.54 -0.03 8.48
N ALA A 74 -35.69 0.49 8.89
CA ALA A 74 -35.98 1.92 8.86
C ALA A 74 -35.01 2.74 9.73
N LEU A 75 -34.63 2.23 10.92
CA LEU A 75 -33.63 2.84 11.79
C LEU A 75 -32.25 2.89 11.12
N ILE A 76 -31.85 1.81 10.46
CA ILE A 76 -30.58 1.75 9.71
C ILE A 76 -30.61 2.79 8.60
N GLU A 77 -31.63 2.79 7.74
CA GLU A 77 -31.77 3.69 6.60
C GLU A 77 -31.76 5.18 7.02
N ALA A 78 -32.52 5.52 8.06
CA ALA A 78 -32.59 6.87 8.60
C ALA A 78 -31.23 7.39 9.09
N ASN A 79 -30.36 6.49 9.56
CA ASN A 79 -29.06 6.83 10.15
C ASN A 79 -27.86 6.54 9.23
N LEU A 80 -28.05 6.03 8.01
CA LEU A 80 -26.98 5.88 7.02
C LEU A 80 -26.21 7.18 6.70
N PRO A 81 -26.84 8.37 6.65
CA PRO A 81 -26.10 9.62 6.47
C PRO A 81 -25.05 9.88 7.57
N LEU A 82 -25.29 9.43 8.80
CA LEU A 82 -24.34 9.54 9.91
C LEU A 82 -23.07 8.72 9.63
N VAL A 83 -23.24 7.51 9.08
CA VAL A 83 -22.12 6.65 8.69
C VAL A 83 -21.31 7.29 7.57
N ARG A 84 -21.97 7.83 6.54
CA ARG A 84 -21.28 8.56 5.46
C ARG A 84 -20.49 9.75 5.98
N TYR A 85 -21.05 10.49 6.94
CA TYR A 85 -20.36 11.59 7.61
C TYR A 85 -19.12 11.10 8.37
N ALA A 86 -19.21 9.99 9.12
CA ALA A 86 -18.07 9.41 9.83
C ALA A 86 -16.99 8.89 8.86
N ALA A 87 -17.40 8.19 7.79
CA ALA A 87 -16.53 7.64 6.76
C ALA A 87 -15.78 8.73 5.97
N ALA A 88 -16.40 9.89 5.75
CA ALA A 88 -15.78 11.00 5.02
C ALA A 88 -14.44 11.47 5.64
N ARG A 89 -14.24 11.27 6.95
CA ARG A 89 -12.99 11.59 7.65
C ARG A 89 -11.82 10.67 7.27
N PHE A 90 -12.10 9.56 6.59
CA PHE A 90 -11.12 8.55 6.16
C PHE A 90 -10.85 8.60 4.64
N ARG A 91 -11.32 9.63 3.93
CA ARG A 91 -11.13 9.82 2.48
C ARG A 91 -9.68 9.84 2.01
N SER A 92 -8.74 10.25 2.86
CA SER A 92 -7.31 10.33 2.53
C SER A 92 -6.61 8.97 2.53
N ARG A 93 -7.32 7.88 2.79
CA ARG A 93 -6.77 6.53 2.76
C ARG A 93 -7.13 5.84 1.45
N ASN A 94 -6.20 5.02 0.97
CA ASN A 94 -6.21 4.40 -0.36
C ASN A 94 -7.24 3.25 -0.51
N GLU A 95 -8.36 3.32 0.20
CA GLU A 95 -9.42 2.31 0.19
C GLU A 95 -10.69 2.83 -0.48
N PRO A 96 -11.47 1.95 -1.16
CA PRO A 96 -12.75 2.32 -1.71
C PRO A 96 -13.68 2.86 -0.62
N MET A 97 -14.26 4.04 -0.87
CA MET A 97 -15.18 4.68 0.09
C MET A 97 -16.40 3.81 0.38
N GLU A 98 -16.83 3.00 -0.58
CA GLU A 98 -17.96 2.07 -0.43
C GLU A 98 -17.69 1.02 0.65
N ASP A 99 -16.46 0.49 0.72
CA ASP A 99 -16.06 -0.50 1.72
C ASP A 99 -16.01 0.12 3.11
N VAL A 100 -15.48 1.33 3.22
CA VAL A 100 -15.47 2.09 4.48
C VAL A 100 -16.89 2.35 4.99
N VAL A 101 -17.81 2.70 4.08
CA VAL A 101 -19.22 2.93 4.42
C VAL A 101 -19.91 1.61 4.81
N GLN A 102 -19.62 0.49 4.14
CA GLN A 102 -20.17 -0.82 4.53
C GLN A 102 -19.73 -1.22 5.93
N VAL A 103 -18.44 -1.13 6.25
CA VAL A 103 -17.93 -1.43 7.59
C VAL A 103 -18.53 -0.50 8.63
N GLY A 104 -18.60 0.79 8.33
CA GLY A 104 -19.27 1.75 9.20
C GLY A 104 -20.75 1.42 9.41
N THR A 105 -21.42 0.84 8.40
CA THR A 105 -22.82 0.38 8.49
C THR A 105 -22.94 -0.83 9.41
N ILE A 106 -21.98 -1.76 9.41
CA ILE A 106 -21.93 -2.85 10.41
C ILE A 106 -21.83 -2.27 11.82
N GLY A 107 -21.02 -1.22 12.02
CA GLY A 107 -20.94 -0.52 13.29
C GLY A 107 -22.22 0.19 13.70
N LEU A 108 -22.94 0.77 12.74
CA LEU A 108 -24.26 1.36 12.99
C LEU A 108 -25.26 0.30 13.42
N ILE A 109 -25.30 -0.85 12.73
CA ILE A 109 -26.16 -1.98 13.05
C ILE A 109 -25.90 -2.46 14.48
N ASN A 110 -24.63 -2.67 14.85
CA ASN A 110 -24.24 -3.07 16.20
C ASN A 110 -24.61 -2.01 17.26
N ALA A 111 -24.57 -0.72 16.89
CA ALA A 111 -25.00 0.34 17.78
C ALA A 111 -26.53 0.35 17.97
N ILE A 112 -27.31 0.11 16.91
CA ILE A 112 -28.78 0.02 17.00
C ILE A 112 -29.18 -1.14 17.91
N ASP A 113 -28.55 -2.31 17.76
CA ASP A 113 -28.89 -3.50 18.55
C ASP A 113 -28.57 -3.37 20.05
N ARG A 114 -27.70 -2.43 20.43
CA ARG A 114 -27.25 -2.22 21.82
C ARG A 114 -27.75 -0.92 22.45
N PHE A 115 -28.40 -0.07 21.66
CA PHE A 115 -28.83 1.24 22.14
C PHE A 115 -30.06 1.12 23.04
N ASP A 116 -30.01 1.84 24.16
CA ASP A 116 -31.09 1.90 25.13
C ASP A 116 -31.60 3.35 25.23
N PRO A 117 -32.82 3.65 24.73
CA PRO A 117 -33.37 5.00 24.71
C PRO A 117 -33.68 5.55 26.12
N ASP A 118 -33.82 4.69 27.13
CA ASP A 118 -34.16 5.11 28.51
C ASP A 118 -32.98 5.78 29.22
N ARG A 119 -31.75 5.65 28.69
CA ARG A 119 -30.53 6.22 29.28
C ARG A 119 -30.35 7.72 29.07
N GLY A 120 -31.28 8.38 28.35
CA GLY A 120 -31.27 9.84 28.16
C GLY A 120 -30.16 10.39 27.27
N VAL A 121 -29.42 9.52 26.57
CA VAL A 121 -28.37 9.91 25.60
C VAL A 121 -28.93 9.91 24.19
N GLN A 122 -28.53 10.88 23.37
CA GLN A 122 -28.92 10.91 21.96
C GLN A 122 -28.23 9.79 21.19
N PHE A 123 -28.97 9.09 20.32
CA PHE A 123 -28.44 7.98 19.54
C PHE A 123 -27.17 8.31 18.73
N PRO A 124 -27.07 9.44 18.01
CA PRO A 124 -25.84 9.77 17.28
C PRO A 124 -24.59 9.86 18.17
N THR A 125 -24.75 10.33 19.41
CA THR A 125 -23.66 10.43 20.39
C THR A 125 -23.15 9.04 20.80
N PHE A 126 -24.04 8.06 20.89
CA PHE A 126 -23.70 6.67 21.21
C PHE A 126 -23.16 5.90 20.00
N ALA A 127 -23.74 6.11 18.82
CA ALA A 127 -23.41 5.37 17.61
C ALA A 127 -22.05 5.79 17.01
N MET A 128 -21.71 7.09 17.07
CA MET A 128 -20.49 7.62 16.45
C MET A 128 -19.19 6.92 16.92
N PRO A 129 -18.92 6.75 18.23
CA PRO A 129 -17.74 6.01 18.69
C PRO A 129 -17.69 4.57 18.18
N THR A 130 -18.82 3.88 18.13
CA THR A 130 -18.92 2.49 17.65
C THR A 130 -18.62 2.40 16.16
N VAL A 131 -19.27 3.24 15.34
CA VAL A 131 -19.03 3.31 13.88
C VAL A 131 -17.56 3.63 13.57
N VAL A 132 -17.00 4.64 14.22
CA VAL A 132 -15.59 5.02 14.04
C VAL A 132 -14.65 3.91 14.50
N GLY A 133 -14.98 3.21 15.59
CA GLY A 133 -14.20 2.09 16.10
C GLY A 133 -14.14 0.91 15.12
N GLU A 134 -15.27 0.57 14.50
CA GLU A 134 -15.39 -0.47 13.48
C GLU A 134 -14.59 -0.12 12.23
N ILE A 135 -14.72 1.11 11.73
CA ILE A 135 -13.93 1.60 10.59
C ILE A 135 -12.43 1.52 10.90
N LYS A 136 -12.01 1.99 12.08
CA LYS A 136 -10.60 1.90 12.52
C LYS A 136 -10.10 0.46 12.62
N ARG A 137 -10.95 -0.47 13.07
CA ARG A 137 -10.60 -1.90 13.14
C ARG A 137 -10.43 -2.47 11.73
N TYR A 138 -11.32 -2.17 10.79
CA TYR A 138 -11.18 -2.60 9.41
C TYR A 138 -9.86 -2.14 8.77
N PHE A 139 -9.48 -0.86 8.96
CA PHE A 139 -8.19 -0.35 8.49
C PHE A 139 -7.00 -1.07 9.14
N ARG A 140 -7.14 -1.54 10.39
CA ARG A 140 -6.08 -2.27 11.08
C ARG A 140 -5.91 -3.66 10.49
N ASP A 141 -7.01 -4.33 10.17
CA ASP A 141 -7.04 -5.77 9.91
C ASP A 141 -6.98 -6.10 8.41
N ASN A 142 -7.53 -5.27 7.52
CA ASN A 142 -7.74 -5.61 6.10
C ASN A 142 -6.91 -4.79 5.09
N VAL A 143 -6.39 -3.62 5.48
CA VAL A 143 -5.68 -2.70 4.56
C VAL A 143 -4.18 -2.98 4.50
N ARG A 144 -3.70 -3.98 5.25
CA ARG A 144 -2.28 -4.35 5.28
C ARG A 144 -1.98 -5.28 4.10
N THR A 145 -1.33 -4.74 3.06
CA THR A 145 -0.79 -5.52 1.92
C THR A 145 0.23 -6.57 2.37
N VAL A 146 0.90 -6.35 3.51
CA VAL A 146 1.81 -7.32 4.16
C VAL A 146 1.60 -7.29 5.68
N HIS A 147 1.45 -8.46 6.31
CA HIS A 147 1.25 -8.57 7.75
C HIS A 147 2.55 -8.28 8.53
N VAL A 148 2.77 -7.02 8.88
CA VAL A 148 3.90 -6.61 9.74
C VAL A 148 3.54 -6.81 11.23
N PRO A 149 4.40 -7.47 12.04
CA PRO A 149 4.22 -7.59 13.48
C PRO A 149 3.93 -6.26 14.18
N ARG A 150 3.02 -6.26 15.17
CA ARG A 150 2.57 -5.05 15.88
C ARG A 150 3.72 -4.24 16.51
N ARG A 151 4.73 -4.92 17.06
CA ARG A 151 5.93 -4.30 17.63
C ARG A 151 6.63 -3.39 16.62
N LEU A 152 6.80 -3.85 15.37
CA LEU A 152 7.46 -3.07 14.32
C LEU A 152 6.63 -1.83 13.92
N HIS A 153 5.30 -1.89 14.00
CA HIS A 153 4.45 -0.73 13.73
C HIS A 153 4.55 0.34 14.82
N GLU A 154 4.51 -0.07 16.09
CA GLU A 154 4.70 0.84 17.22
C GLU A 154 6.10 1.47 17.17
N LEU A 155 7.11 0.69 16.76
CA LEU A 155 8.46 1.18 16.50
C LEU A 155 8.50 2.18 15.33
N TRP A 156 7.78 1.93 14.24
CA TRP A 156 7.80 2.79 13.05
C TRP A 156 7.28 4.20 13.33
N VAL A 157 6.21 4.30 14.11
CA VAL A 157 5.69 5.60 14.55
C VAL A 157 6.72 6.34 15.40
N GLN A 158 7.44 5.63 16.27
CA GLN A 158 8.51 6.21 17.10
C GLN A 158 9.73 6.63 16.26
N VAL A 159 10.13 5.81 15.28
CA VAL A 159 11.22 6.10 14.34
C VAL A 159 10.92 7.34 13.51
N ASN A 160 9.71 7.48 12.95
CA ASN A 160 9.34 8.69 12.20
C ASN A 160 9.32 9.93 13.09
N SER A 161 8.70 9.85 14.27
CA SER A 161 8.67 10.98 15.21
C SER A 161 10.09 11.40 15.64
N ALA A 162 10.96 10.42 15.94
CA ALA A 162 12.36 10.70 16.29
C ALA A 162 13.14 11.29 15.11
N THR A 163 12.86 10.84 13.89
CA THR A 163 13.48 11.37 12.67
C THR A 163 13.09 12.83 12.46
N GLU A 164 11.82 13.19 12.62
CA GLU A 164 11.33 14.58 12.51
C GLU A 164 11.92 15.49 13.60
N ASP A 165 11.93 15.02 14.86
CA ASP A 165 12.51 15.74 15.99
C ASP A 165 14.01 16.01 15.77
N LEU A 166 14.78 14.99 15.37
CA LEU A 166 16.22 15.12 15.12
C LEU A 166 16.52 15.95 13.88
N THR A 167 15.69 15.85 12.84
CA THR A 167 15.83 16.71 11.64
C THR A 167 15.67 18.18 12.00
N THR A 168 14.69 18.49 12.86
CA THR A 168 14.47 19.85 13.36
C THR A 168 15.62 20.32 14.25
N ALA A 169 16.16 19.45 15.10
CA ALA A 169 17.24 19.79 16.03
C ALA A 169 18.60 19.99 15.31
N PHE A 170 18.91 19.16 14.31
CA PHE A 170 20.21 19.19 13.62
C PHE A 170 20.20 20.05 12.35
N GLY A 171 19.03 20.42 11.83
CA GLY A 171 18.91 21.12 10.55
C GLY A 171 19.36 20.28 9.34
N ARG A 172 19.47 18.96 9.50
CA ARG A 172 19.85 17.99 8.48
C ARG A 172 19.17 16.65 8.74
N THR A 173 19.15 15.77 7.75
CA THR A 173 18.68 14.40 7.93
C THR A 173 19.56 13.66 8.96
N PRO A 174 18.97 13.02 9.98
CA PRO A 174 19.71 12.26 10.98
C PRO A 174 20.22 10.91 10.43
N SER A 175 21.28 10.39 11.01
CA SER A 175 21.83 9.06 10.70
C SER A 175 21.05 7.94 11.42
N THR A 176 21.18 6.70 10.95
CA THR A 176 20.59 5.52 11.60
C THR A 176 21.06 5.35 13.04
N ALA A 177 22.35 5.61 13.31
CA ALA A 177 22.94 5.57 14.64
C ALA A 177 22.34 6.64 15.58
N GLU A 178 22.13 7.86 15.09
CA GLU A 178 21.52 8.96 15.87
C GLU A 178 20.07 8.64 16.26
N ILE A 179 19.30 8.02 15.35
CA ILE A 179 17.93 7.57 15.61
C ILE A 179 17.94 6.41 16.63
N ALA A 180 18.84 5.45 16.47
CA ALA A 180 19.00 4.31 17.36
C ALA A 180 19.32 4.74 18.80
N GLU A 181 20.25 5.70 18.96
CA GLU A 181 20.60 6.27 20.25
C GLU A 181 19.42 6.98 20.92
N ARG A 182 18.69 7.81 20.15
CA ARG A 182 17.54 8.57 20.64
C ARG A 182 16.40 7.68 21.14
N LEU A 183 16.20 6.53 20.48
CA LEU A 183 15.17 5.55 20.78
C LEU A 183 15.65 4.41 21.69
N ARG A 184 16.95 4.33 21.98
CA ARG A 184 17.61 3.27 22.76
C ARG A 184 17.35 1.87 22.20
N ILE A 185 17.44 1.75 20.89
CA ILE A 185 17.29 0.49 20.14
C ILE A 185 18.56 0.24 19.30
N THR A 186 18.67 -0.94 18.68
CA THR A 186 19.81 -1.22 17.81
C THR A 186 19.64 -0.59 16.43
N GLU A 187 20.75 -0.34 15.74
CA GLU A 187 20.70 0.14 14.34
C GLU A 187 20.00 -0.88 13.41
N GLU A 188 20.16 -2.18 13.67
CA GLU A 188 19.45 -3.23 12.94
C GLU A 188 17.93 -3.15 13.11
N GLU A 189 17.44 -2.84 14.32
CA GLU A 189 16.02 -2.64 14.57
C GLU A 189 15.49 -1.40 13.84
N VAL A 190 16.28 -0.32 13.77
CA VAL A 190 15.93 0.89 12.99
C VAL A 190 15.85 0.56 11.50
N LEU A 191 16.85 -0.12 10.95
CA LEU A 191 16.89 -0.53 9.53
C LEU A 191 15.71 -1.44 9.18
N SER A 192 15.47 -2.48 9.98
CA SER A 192 14.34 -3.40 9.81
C SER A 192 13.00 -2.67 9.83
N CYS A 193 12.90 -1.62 10.67
CA CYS A 193 11.69 -0.82 10.78
C CYS A 193 11.48 0.09 9.56
N ILE A 194 12.54 0.70 9.04
CA ILE A 194 12.51 1.50 7.81
C ILE A 194 12.11 0.62 6.62
N GLU A 195 12.66 -0.58 6.50
CA GLU A 195 12.30 -1.56 5.47
C GLU A 195 10.83 -1.97 5.56
N ALA A 196 10.37 -2.34 6.76
CA ALA A 196 8.97 -2.69 6.99
C ALA A 196 8.01 -1.53 6.69
N GLY A 197 8.45 -0.29 6.93
CA GLY A 197 7.70 0.92 6.57
C GLY A 197 7.55 1.11 5.06
N ARG A 198 8.59 0.81 4.27
CA ARG A 198 8.54 0.85 2.80
C ARG A 198 7.59 -0.20 2.23
N SER A 199 7.45 -1.35 2.89
CA SER A 199 6.46 -2.38 2.51
C SER A 199 5.00 -1.99 2.77
N TYR A 200 4.75 -0.91 3.52
CA TYR A 200 3.40 -0.45 3.83
C TYR A 200 2.73 0.29 2.66
N HIS A 201 3.52 0.87 1.75
CA HIS A 201 3.05 1.50 0.53
C HIS A 201 3.69 0.80 -0.66
N ALA A 202 3.03 -0.24 -1.17
CA ALA A 202 3.40 -0.82 -2.44
C ALA A 202 3.20 0.24 -3.54
N THR A 203 4.28 0.66 -4.18
CA THR A 203 4.21 1.49 -5.39
C THR A 203 3.55 0.67 -6.49
N SER A 204 2.58 1.24 -7.19
CA SER A 204 1.97 0.56 -8.34
C SER A 204 3.04 0.31 -9.42
N LEU A 205 3.09 -0.92 -9.93
CA LEU A 205 3.97 -1.31 -11.03
C LEU A 205 3.62 -0.59 -12.35
N GLU A 206 2.38 -0.14 -12.47
CA GLU A 206 1.84 0.61 -13.61
C GLU A 206 1.81 2.12 -13.39
N ALA A 207 2.26 2.62 -12.21
CA ALA A 207 2.31 4.05 -11.97
C ALA A 207 3.27 4.70 -12.99
N ALA A 208 2.69 5.41 -13.97
CA ALA A 208 3.41 6.30 -14.83
C ALA A 208 4.05 7.39 -13.96
N GLN A 209 5.35 7.57 -14.08
CA GLN A 209 6.03 8.67 -13.40
C GLN A 209 5.62 9.97 -14.10
N GLU A 210 5.14 10.97 -13.36
CA GLU A 210 4.81 12.28 -13.92
C GLU A 210 6.09 12.90 -14.51
N GLY A 211 6.18 12.91 -15.84
CA GLY A 211 7.32 13.40 -16.59
C GLY A 211 7.82 12.40 -17.62
N ASP A 212 7.62 12.76 -18.89
CA ASP A 212 8.46 12.34 -20.02
C ASP A 212 8.16 11.02 -20.76
N GLY A 213 6.92 10.51 -20.72
CA GLY A 213 6.52 9.37 -21.58
C GLY A 213 7.35 8.10 -21.36
N LEU A 214 8.06 8.03 -20.24
CA LEU A 214 8.87 6.89 -19.85
C LEU A 214 7.94 5.69 -19.56
N PRO A 215 8.31 4.48 -20.01
CA PRO A 215 7.50 3.29 -19.79
C PRO A 215 7.39 2.98 -18.28
N GLY A 216 6.34 2.22 -17.94
CA GLY A 216 5.96 1.94 -16.55
C GLY A 216 7.07 1.26 -15.76
N LEU A 217 6.94 1.19 -14.43
CA LEU A 217 7.94 0.52 -13.59
C LEU A 217 8.11 -0.96 -14.00
N LEU A 218 7.03 -1.60 -14.47
CA LEU A 218 7.05 -2.97 -14.99
C LEU A 218 7.99 -3.16 -16.19
N ASP A 219 7.99 -2.21 -17.14
CA ASP A 219 8.79 -2.28 -18.37
C ASP A 219 10.28 -2.02 -18.13
N ARG A 220 10.60 -1.40 -16.98
CA ARG A 220 11.99 -1.16 -16.53
C ARG A 220 12.52 -2.26 -15.62
N LEU A 221 11.65 -3.18 -15.19
CA LEU A 221 12.06 -4.27 -14.31
C LEU A 221 12.82 -5.30 -15.13
N GLY A 222 14.14 -5.33 -14.97
CA GLY A 222 14.97 -6.39 -15.52
C GLY A 222 14.60 -7.73 -14.89
N TYR A 223 14.70 -8.80 -15.68
CA TYR A 223 14.64 -10.17 -15.17
C TYR A 223 16.04 -10.78 -15.24
N GLU A 224 16.31 -11.72 -14.32
CA GLU A 224 17.50 -12.56 -14.44
C GLU A 224 17.31 -13.50 -15.63
N ASP A 225 18.25 -13.47 -16.58
CA ASP A 225 18.28 -14.42 -17.69
C ASP A 225 19.05 -15.68 -17.24
N PRO A 226 18.37 -16.81 -16.99
CA PRO A 226 19.02 -18.04 -16.55
C PRO A 226 19.95 -18.63 -17.61
N GLU A 227 19.82 -18.23 -18.89
CA GLU A 227 20.74 -18.67 -19.93
C GLU A 227 22.12 -18.02 -19.82
N LEU A 228 22.20 -16.81 -19.25
CA LEU A 228 23.46 -16.07 -19.05
C LEU A 228 24.36 -16.71 -17.98
N ASP A 229 23.77 -17.28 -16.92
CA ASP A 229 24.51 -17.92 -15.81
C ASP A 229 25.39 -19.09 -16.29
N GLY A 230 24.98 -19.73 -17.39
CA GLY A 230 25.70 -20.86 -17.99
C GLY A 230 26.67 -20.50 -19.12
N VAL A 231 26.79 -19.24 -19.54
CA VAL A 231 27.55 -18.88 -20.76
C VAL A 231 29.04 -19.16 -20.61
N GLU A 232 29.65 -18.74 -19.50
CA GLU A 232 31.07 -18.97 -19.24
C GLU A 232 31.38 -20.47 -19.17
N HIS A 233 30.51 -21.24 -18.49
CA HIS A 233 30.61 -22.69 -18.41
C HIS A 233 30.51 -23.36 -19.79
N ARG A 234 29.54 -22.94 -20.61
CA ARG A 234 29.36 -23.47 -21.98
C ARG A 234 30.57 -23.16 -22.87
N ASP A 235 31.12 -21.96 -22.77
CA ASP A 235 32.29 -21.56 -23.56
C ASP A 235 33.53 -22.36 -23.17
N LEU A 236 33.76 -22.48 -21.87
CA LEU A 236 34.85 -23.28 -21.32
C LEU A 236 34.74 -24.77 -21.72
N VAL A 237 33.56 -25.37 -21.58
CA VAL A 237 33.32 -26.77 -21.98
C VAL A 237 33.57 -26.96 -23.47
N ARG A 238 33.12 -26.02 -24.32
CA ARG A 238 33.35 -26.07 -25.77
C ARG A 238 34.85 -26.10 -26.09
N HIS A 239 35.64 -25.22 -25.48
CA HIS A 239 37.08 -25.14 -25.71
C HIS A 239 37.79 -26.43 -25.28
N LEU A 240 37.41 -26.99 -24.13
CA LEU A 240 38.00 -28.22 -23.59
C LEU A 240 37.61 -29.47 -24.40
N LEU A 241 36.38 -29.54 -24.92
CA LEU A 241 35.93 -30.67 -25.72
C LEU A 241 36.70 -30.79 -27.05
N VAL A 242 37.02 -29.67 -27.71
CA VAL A 242 37.78 -29.68 -28.99
C VAL A 242 39.18 -30.27 -28.82
N GLN A 243 39.77 -30.20 -27.63
CA GLN A 243 41.09 -30.76 -27.34
C GLN A 243 41.07 -32.28 -27.13
N LEU A 244 39.90 -32.88 -26.94
CA LEU A 244 39.77 -34.32 -26.80
C LEU A 244 39.82 -35.02 -28.16
N PRO A 245 40.31 -36.26 -28.24
CA PRO A 245 40.17 -37.08 -29.44
C PRO A 245 38.70 -37.25 -29.84
N GLU A 246 38.39 -37.29 -31.14
CA GLU A 246 37.00 -37.42 -31.67
C GLU A 246 36.22 -38.58 -31.03
N ARG A 247 36.90 -39.70 -30.77
CA ARG A 247 36.30 -40.87 -30.13
C ARG A 247 35.86 -40.61 -28.69
N GLU A 248 36.62 -39.81 -27.95
CA GLU A 248 36.28 -39.39 -26.58
C GLU A 248 35.17 -38.34 -26.58
N GLN A 249 35.21 -37.38 -27.51
CA GLN A 249 34.13 -36.41 -27.71
C GLN A 249 32.80 -37.11 -28.01
N ARG A 250 32.80 -38.10 -28.91
CA ARG A 250 31.61 -38.88 -29.26
C ARG A 250 31.03 -39.63 -28.07
N ILE A 251 31.89 -40.25 -27.24
CA ILE A 251 31.45 -40.95 -26.03
C ILE A 251 30.82 -39.97 -25.02
N LEU A 252 31.40 -38.78 -24.84
CA LEU A 252 30.84 -37.75 -23.96
C LEU A 252 29.49 -37.22 -24.47
N LEU A 253 29.36 -36.97 -25.77
CA LEU A 253 28.09 -36.58 -26.39
C LEU A 253 27.01 -37.63 -26.14
N LEU A 254 27.30 -38.90 -26.44
CA LEU A 254 26.34 -39.99 -26.23
C LEU A 254 25.95 -40.16 -24.75
N ARG A 255 26.89 -39.94 -23.84
CA ARG A 255 26.67 -40.08 -22.40
C ARG A 255 25.87 -38.94 -21.79
N TYR A 256 26.21 -37.69 -22.10
CA TYR A 256 25.72 -36.50 -21.39
C TYR A 256 24.71 -35.68 -22.19
N TYR A 257 24.73 -35.76 -23.52
CA TYR A 257 23.73 -35.10 -24.36
C TYR A 257 22.61 -36.09 -24.76
N SER A 258 22.98 -37.30 -25.20
CA SER A 258 22.00 -38.34 -25.59
C SER A 258 21.54 -39.22 -24.42
N ASN A 259 22.04 -39.00 -23.19
CA ASN A 259 21.68 -39.73 -21.97
C ASN A 259 21.77 -41.27 -22.06
N LEU A 260 22.68 -41.80 -22.90
CA LEU A 260 22.85 -43.25 -23.05
C LEU A 260 23.63 -43.86 -21.87
N THR A 261 23.26 -45.09 -21.52
CA THR A 261 24.03 -45.91 -20.57
C THR A 261 25.36 -46.36 -21.17
N GLN A 262 26.36 -46.64 -20.34
CA GLN A 262 27.66 -47.14 -20.83
C GLN A 262 27.52 -48.43 -21.65
N SER A 263 26.56 -49.29 -21.29
CA SER A 263 26.24 -50.51 -22.03
C SER A 263 25.65 -50.21 -23.41
N GLN A 264 24.74 -49.24 -23.51
CA GLN A 264 24.19 -48.79 -24.81
C GLN A 264 25.25 -48.15 -25.69
N ILE A 265 26.12 -47.30 -25.12
CA ILE A 265 27.25 -46.69 -25.83
C ILE A 265 28.22 -47.78 -26.32
N SER A 266 28.45 -48.82 -25.51
CA SER A 266 29.32 -49.94 -25.87
C SER A 266 28.78 -50.74 -27.06
N ALA A 267 27.46 -50.92 -27.13
CA ALA A 267 26.79 -51.56 -28.25
C ALA A 267 26.83 -50.71 -29.52
N GLU A 268 26.63 -49.39 -29.41
CA GLU A 268 26.69 -48.45 -30.55
C GLU A 268 28.11 -48.34 -31.13
N LEU A 269 29.15 -48.36 -30.29
CA LEU A 269 30.54 -48.19 -30.70
C LEU A 269 31.29 -49.51 -30.94
N GLY A 270 30.64 -50.66 -30.76
CA GLY A 270 31.25 -51.99 -30.96
C GLY A 270 32.43 -52.29 -30.02
N VAL A 271 32.42 -51.76 -28.79
CA VAL A 271 33.47 -51.93 -27.78
C VAL A 271 32.91 -52.52 -26.49
N SER A 272 33.78 -52.98 -25.58
CA SER A 272 33.32 -53.42 -24.26
C SER A 272 32.90 -52.23 -23.38
N GLN A 273 31.89 -52.42 -22.53
CA GLN A 273 31.46 -51.41 -21.55
C GLN A 273 32.61 -50.97 -20.63
N MET A 274 33.53 -51.88 -20.29
CA MET A 274 34.72 -51.54 -19.51
C MET A 274 35.67 -50.61 -20.27
N HIS A 275 35.77 -50.75 -21.59
CA HIS A 275 36.56 -49.85 -22.42
C HIS A 275 35.93 -48.44 -22.45
N VAL A 276 34.60 -48.34 -22.57
CA VAL A 276 33.86 -47.05 -22.49
C VAL A 276 34.09 -46.37 -21.13
N SER A 277 34.01 -47.12 -20.03
CA SER A 277 34.27 -46.60 -18.68
C SER A 277 35.69 -46.05 -18.52
N ARG A 278 36.70 -46.78 -19.02
CA ARG A 278 38.10 -46.31 -19.01
C ARG A 278 38.32 -45.07 -19.86
N LEU A 279 37.66 -44.97 -21.01
CA LEU A 279 37.73 -43.78 -21.88
C LEU A 279 37.10 -42.58 -21.19
N LEU A 280 35.90 -42.71 -20.61
CA LEU A 280 35.26 -41.64 -19.84
C LEU A 280 36.14 -41.14 -18.69
N ALA A 281 36.70 -42.06 -17.89
CA ALA A 281 37.58 -41.71 -16.78
C ALA A 281 38.83 -40.94 -17.26
N ARG A 282 39.42 -41.38 -18.38
CA ARG A 282 40.57 -40.71 -19.00
C ARG A 282 40.23 -39.33 -19.54
N SER A 283 39.09 -39.18 -20.22
CA SER A 283 38.61 -37.90 -20.72
C SER A 283 38.39 -36.92 -19.57
N PHE A 284 37.75 -37.33 -18.47
CA PHE A 284 37.59 -36.49 -17.29
C PHE A 284 38.92 -36.10 -16.64
N ALA A 285 39.87 -37.03 -16.54
CA ALA A 285 41.20 -36.71 -16.02
C ALA A 285 41.91 -35.65 -16.89
N ARG A 286 41.82 -35.77 -18.22
CA ARG A 286 42.36 -34.78 -19.17
C ARG A 286 41.68 -33.42 -19.02
N LEU A 287 40.34 -33.38 -19.04
CA LEU A 287 39.55 -32.17 -18.87
C LEU A 287 39.88 -31.46 -17.55
N ARG A 288 40.05 -32.19 -16.44
CA ARG A 288 40.45 -31.62 -15.14
C ARG A 288 41.90 -31.13 -15.13
N SER A 289 42.82 -31.84 -15.78
CA SER A 289 44.23 -31.41 -15.84
C SER A 289 44.44 -30.18 -16.72
N ALA A 290 43.64 -30.02 -17.78
CA ALA A 290 43.64 -28.86 -18.66
C ALA A 290 42.99 -27.64 -18.00
N ASN A 291 42.09 -27.88 -17.04
CA ASN A 291 41.38 -26.84 -16.31
C ASN A 291 41.92 -26.72 -14.88
N ARG A 292 43.07 -26.04 -14.71
CA ARG A 292 43.52 -25.57 -13.38
C ARG A 292 42.72 -24.32 -12.97
N ILE A 293 41.41 -24.46 -12.83
CA ILE A 293 40.67 -23.49 -12.02
C ILE A 293 40.98 -23.89 -10.57
N GLU A 294 41.88 -23.13 -9.94
CA GLU A 294 41.95 -23.08 -8.49
C GLU A 294 40.57 -22.64 -8.00
N ALA A 295 39.90 -23.57 -7.31
CA ALA A 295 38.68 -23.30 -6.57
C ALA A 295 39.02 -22.54 -5.27
#